data_AF-A0A1F4BCW4-F1
#
_entry.id   AF-A0A1F4BCW4-F1
#
_cell.length_a   1.000
_cell.length_b   1.000
_cell.length_c   1.000
_cell.angle_alpha   90.00
_cell.angle_beta   90.00
_cell.angle_gamma   90.00
#
_symmetry.space_group_name_H-M   'P 1'
#
loop_
_entity.id
_entity.type
_entity.pdbx_description
1 polymer ?
#
loop_
_entity_poly.entity_id
_entity_poly.type
_entity_poly.pdbx_seq_one_letter_code
_entity_poly.pdbx_strand_id
1 'polypeptide(L)'
;MRVALRFRLSGGKQVQAAREFPASEKLQQLLQDCGIRFSSQATWSKRGSLEQTAFTFPCEVAASLQLLGQFDTGALLLRTSNVCGFGSMEQILAPAAVSEASLEELGAYILGRTTQLGPLLLREY
;
A
#
# COMPACT_ATOMS: atom_id res chain seq x y z
N MET A 1 19.18 14.10 0.17
CA MET A 1 18.48 14.17 -1.13
C MET A 1 17.19 13.36 -1.03
N ARG A 2 16.08 13.85 -1.58
CA ARG A 2 14.77 13.16 -1.55
C ARG A 2 14.10 13.27 -2.92
N VAL A 3 13.68 12.15 -3.47
CA VAL A 3 12.78 12.07 -4.64
C VAL A 3 11.47 11.47 -4.17
N ALA A 4 10.34 12.04 -4.59
CA ALA A 4 9.02 11.54 -4.20
C ALA A 4 8.05 11.55 -5.38
N LEU A 5 7.33 10.45 -5.55
CA LEU A 5 6.22 10.30 -6.47
C LEU A 5 4.95 10.09 -5.63
N ARG A 6 3.94 10.93 -5.85
CA ARG A 6 2.61 10.77 -5.24
C ARG A 6 1.60 10.63 -6.35
N PHE A 7 0.76 9.61 -6.26
CA PHE A 7 -0.20 9.27 -7.29
C PHE A 7 -1.45 8.66 -6.68
N ARG A 8 -2.50 8.55 -7.48
CA ARG A 8 -3.75 7.91 -7.08
C ARG A 8 -3.95 6.68 -7.95
N LEU A 9 -4.18 5.54 -7.29
CA LEU A 9 -4.67 4.35 -7.95
C LEU A 9 -6.19 4.41 -7.96
N SER A 10 -6.78 4.41 -9.15
CA SER A 10 -8.22 4.49 -9.36
C SER A 10 -8.73 3.25 -10.08
N GLY A 11 -9.55 2.44 -9.41
CA GLY A 11 -10.33 1.37 -10.01
C GLY A 11 -11.74 1.85 -10.34
N GLY A 12 -12.28 1.45 -11.49
CA GLY A 12 -13.59 1.93 -11.97
C GLY A 12 -14.82 1.39 -11.22
N LYS A 13 -14.66 0.76 -10.06
CA LYS A 13 -15.74 0.14 -9.28
C LYS A 13 -15.54 0.36 -7.79
N GLN A 14 -16.63 0.45 -7.04
CA GLN A 14 -16.59 0.41 -5.58
C GLN A 14 -16.38 -1.03 -5.10
N VAL A 15 -15.73 -1.19 -3.94
CA VAL A 15 -15.61 -2.47 -3.25
C VAL A 15 -16.59 -2.52 -2.10
N GLN A 16 -17.27 -3.66 -1.98
CA GLN A 16 -18.12 -3.97 -0.85
C GLN A 16 -17.58 -5.21 -0.15
N ALA A 17 -17.42 -5.14 1.17
CA ALA A 17 -16.94 -6.25 1.98
C ALA A 17 -17.75 -6.32 3.27
N ALA A 18 -18.23 -7.50 3.63
CA ALA A 18 -18.92 -7.70 4.89
C ALA A 18 -18.14 -8.69 5.77
N ARG A 19 -17.98 -8.35 7.05
CA ARG A 19 -17.17 -9.11 8.01
C ARG A 19 -17.84 -9.15 9.37
N GLU A 20 -17.74 -10.28 10.03
CA GLU A 20 -18.16 -10.46 11.43
C GLU A 20 -17.03 -10.02 12.38
N PHE A 21 -17.36 -9.83 13.65
CA PHE A 21 -16.35 -9.58 14.68
C PHE A 21 -15.46 -10.82 14.88
N PRO A 22 -14.12 -10.68 15.06
CA PRO A 22 -13.33 -9.44 15.13
C PRO A 22 -12.76 -8.98 13.77
N ALA A 23 -13.08 -9.67 12.68
CA ALA A 23 -12.53 -9.36 11.36
C ALA A 23 -12.99 -8.00 10.82
N SER A 24 -14.18 -7.54 11.21
CA SER A 24 -14.67 -6.19 10.92
C SER A 24 -13.79 -5.09 11.53
N GLU A 25 -13.38 -5.24 12.80
CA GLU A 25 -12.49 -4.28 13.47
C GLU A 25 -11.12 -4.23 12.81
N LYS A 26 -10.55 -5.40 12.49
CA LYS A 26 -9.26 -5.48 11.80
C LYS A 26 -9.29 -4.82 10.43
N LEU A 27 -10.37 -5.02 9.66
CA LEU A 27 -10.54 -4.38 8.36
C LEU A 27 -10.70 -2.87 8.51
N GLN A 28 -11.49 -2.41 9.48
CA GLN A 28 -11.67 -0.99 9.75
C GLN A 28 -10.33 -0.32 10.08
N GLN A 29 -9.54 -0.93 10.98
CA GLN A 29 -8.23 -0.42 11.35
C GLN A 29 -7.29 -0.37 10.13
N LEU A 30 -7.23 -1.44 9.33
CA LEU A 30 -6.41 -1.47 8.11
C LEU A 30 -6.77 -0.34 7.14
N LEU A 31 -8.06 -0.10 6.90
CA LEU A 31 -8.52 0.97 6.00
C LEU A 31 -8.15 2.35 6.55
N GLN A 32 -8.23 2.56 7.87
CA GLN A 32 -7.82 3.80 8.52
C GLN A 32 -6.31 4.02 8.44
N ASP A 33 -5.51 3.01 8.78
CA ASP A 33 -4.05 3.05 8.76
C ASP A 33 -3.52 3.34 7.34
N CYS A 34 -4.22 2.84 6.32
CA CYS A 34 -3.88 3.05 4.92
C CYS A 34 -4.50 4.31 4.31
N GLY A 35 -5.24 5.11 5.10
CA GLY A 35 -5.87 6.35 4.64
C GLY A 35 -6.97 6.14 3.58
N ILE A 36 -7.58 4.96 3.56
CA ILE A 36 -8.65 4.60 2.63
C ILE A 36 -9.96 5.17 3.15
N ARG A 37 -10.69 5.90 2.30
CA ARG A 37 -12.03 6.38 2.64
C ARG A 37 -13.00 5.20 2.58
N PHE A 38 -13.87 5.05 3.58
CA PHE A 38 -14.91 4.03 3.58
C PHE A 38 -16.16 4.52 4.31
N SER A 39 -17.30 3.87 4.04
CA SER A 39 -18.50 3.89 4.87
C SER A 39 -18.73 2.51 5.45
N SER A 40 -19.20 2.43 6.70
CA SER A 40 -19.55 1.16 7.34
C SER A 40 -20.98 1.15 7.87
N GLN A 41 -21.61 -0.03 7.85
CA GLN A 41 -22.94 -0.27 8.40
C GLN A 41 -22.93 -1.56 9.23
N ALA A 42 -23.27 -1.43 10.51
CA ALA A 42 -23.38 -2.55 11.43
C ALA A 42 -24.79 -3.16 11.39
N THR A 43 -24.85 -4.49 11.31
CA THR A 43 -26.06 -5.30 11.44
C THR A 43 -26.08 -5.95 12.81
N TRP A 44 -27.15 -5.70 13.57
CA TRP A 44 -27.33 -6.22 14.92
C TRP A 44 -28.45 -7.24 14.96
N SER A 45 -28.27 -8.29 15.76
CA SER A 45 -29.28 -9.30 16.00
C SER A 45 -30.45 -8.72 16.81
N LYS A 46 -31.59 -9.41 16.79
CA LYS A 46 -32.74 -9.10 17.67
C LYS A 46 -32.39 -9.12 19.16
N ARG A 47 -31.28 -9.77 19.54
CA ARG A 47 -30.77 -9.87 20.91
C ARG A 47 -29.70 -8.83 21.23
N GLY A 48 -29.43 -7.89 20.31
CA GLY A 48 -28.48 -6.79 20.51
C GLY A 48 -27.01 -7.17 20.30
N SER A 49 -26.72 -8.34 19.72
CA SER A 49 -25.35 -8.74 19.39
C SER A 49 -24.97 -8.27 17.98
N LEU A 50 -23.75 -7.79 17.79
CA LEU A 50 -23.24 -7.43 16.46
C LEU A 50 -23.07 -8.70 15.62
N GLU A 51 -23.81 -8.81 14.52
CA GLU A 51 -23.71 -9.96 13.61
C GLU A 51 -22.63 -9.68 12.56
N GLN A 52 -22.71 -8.54 11.88
CA GLN A 52 -21.80 -8.23 10.77
C GLN A 52 -21.64 -6.73 10.60
N THR A 53 -20.50 -6.30 10.06
CA THR A 53 -20.31 -4.94 9.55
C THR A 53 -20.04 -5.00 8.04
N ALA A 54 -20.84 -4.29 7.26
CA ALA A 54 -20.64 -4.08 5.85
C ALA A 54 -19.82 -2.80 5.62
N PHE A 55 -18.80 -2.87 4.77
CA PHE A 55 -17.92 -1.78 4.39
C PHE A 55 -18.10 -1.49 2.90
N THR A 56 -18.17 -0.22 2.54
CA THR A 56 -18.13 0.25 1.15
C THR A 56 -17.02 1.28 1.01
N PHE A 57 -16.12 1.10 0.06
CA PHE A 57 -15.04 2.04 -0.20
C PHE A 57 -14.80 2.19 -1.71
N PRO A 58 -14.49 3.42 -2.18
CA PRO A 58 -14.07 3.60 -3.55
C PRO A 58 -12.74 2.90 -3.77
N CYS A 59 -12.52 2.36 -4.97
CA CYS A 59 -11.18 1.97 -5.42
C CYS A 59 -10.33 3.20 -5.72
N GLU A 60 -10.29 4.19 -4.83
CA GLU A 60 -9.42 5.37 -4.94
C GLU A 60 -8.43 5.36 -3.79
N VAL A 61 -7.20 5.02 -4.10
CA VAL A 61 -6.14 4.81 -3.12
C VAL A 61 -5.04 5.82 -3.35
N ALA A 62 -4.77 6.66 -2.34
CA ALA A 62 -3.60 7.52 -2.36
C ALA A 62 -2.36 6.65 -2.16
N ALA A 63 -1.46 6.68 -3.14
CA ALA A 63 -0.22 5.92 -3.13
C ALA A 63 0.99 6.86 -3.21
N SER A 64 2.10 6.43 -2.63
CA SER A 64 3.33 7.19 -2.71
C SER A 64 4.56 6.31 -2.72
N LEU A 65 5.60 6.83 -3.36
CA LEU A 65 6.93 6.27 -3.37
C LEU A 65 7.92 7.39 -3.04
N GLN A 66 8.88 7.09 -2.17
CA GLN A 66 9.94 8.01 -1.79
C GLN A 66 11.29 7.30 -1.85
N LEU A 67 12.28 7.97 -2.41
CA LEU A 67 13.67 7.56 -2.39
C LEU A 67 14.45 8.61 -1.60
N LEU A 68 15.03 8.19 -0.48
CA LEU A 68 15.72 9.04 0.49
C LEU A 68 17.19 8.65 0.53
N GLY A 69 18.09 9.61 0.33
CA GLY A 69 19.51 9.36 0.57
C GLY A 69 19.83 9.31 2.06
N GLN A 70 20.43 8.21 2.51
CA GLN A 70 21.02 8.05 3.85
C GLN A 70 22.52 8.31 3.76
N PHE A 71 22.93 9.55 4.00
CA PHE A 71 24.32 9.96 3.80
C PHE A 71 25.29 9.34 4.80
N ASP A 72 24.83 9.05 6.02
CA ASP A 72 25.66 8.44 7.06
C ASP A 72 26.08 7.00 6.69
N THR A 73 25.23 6.27 5.97
CA THR A 73 25.46 4.88 5.56
C THR A 73 25.84 4.74 4.10
N GLY A 74 25.77 5.82 3.31
CA GLY A 74 25.96 5.78 1.87
C GLY A 74 24.86 5.02 1.11
N ALA A 75 23.71 4.75 1.74
CA ALA A 75 22.63 3.97 1.17
C ALA A 75 21.44 4.82 0.71
N LEU A 76 20.52 4.21 -0.01
CA LEU A 76 19.21 4.78 -0.33
C LEU A 76 18.12 4.04 0.44
N LEU A 77 17.12 4.76 0.93
CA LEU A 77 15.92 4.20 1.53
C LEU A 77 14.75 4.41 0.60
N LEU A 78 14.24 3.32 0.04
CA LEU A 78 12.98 3.28 -0.69
C LEU A 78 11.84 3.08 0.30
N ARG A 79 10.87 3.99 0.30
CA ARG A 79 9.61 3.86 1.03
C ARG A 79 8.46 3.86 0.05
N THR A 80 7.55 2.92 0.19
CA THR A 80 6.29 2.91 -0.55
C THR A 80 5.12 2.89 0.41
N SER A 81 4.00 3.47 -0.01
CA SER A 81 2.72 3.39 0.67
C SER A 81 1.64 3.14 -0.36
N ASN A 82 0.85 2.10 -0.13
CA ASN A 82 -0.28 1.69 -0.95
C ASN A 82 0.03 1.43 -2.45
N VAL A 83 1.28 1.11 -2.80
CA VAL A 83 1.71 0.95 -4.20
C VAL A 83 1.34 -0.43 -4.75
N CYS A 84 1.58 -1.49 -3.99
CA CYS A 84 1.19 -2.85 -4.35
C CYS A 84 0.51 -3.51 -3.16
N GLY A 85 -0.80 -3.24 -3.03
CA GLY A 85 -1.59 -3.59 -1.84
C GLY A 85 -1.58 -2.48 -0.80
N PHE A 86 -2.40 -2.66 0.24
CA PHE A 86 -2.51 -1.71 1.35
C PHE A 86 -1.33 -1.84 2.32
N GLY A 87 -0.84 -0.70 2.79
CA GLY A 87 0.21 -0.62 3.80
C GLY A 87 1.45 0.12 3.31
N SER A 88 2.56 -0.06 4.04
CA SER A 88 3.84 0.56 3.74
C SER A 88 4.95 -0.48 3.65
N MET A 89 5.93 -0.22 2.79
CA MET A 89 7.14 -1.01 2.67
C MET A 89 8.34 -0.09 2.73
N GLU A 90 9.39 -0.49 3.45
CA GLU A 90 10.68 0.17 3.44
C GLU A 90 11.74 -0.82 2.98
N GLN A 91 12.65 -0.38 2.11
CA GLN A 91 13.75 -1.19 1.60
C GLN A 91 15.02 -0.33 1.50
N ILE A 92 16.13 -0.84 2.03
CA ILE A 92 17.45 -0.24 1.84
C ILE A 92 18.00 -0.72 0.50
N LEU A 93 18.55 0.20 -0.28
CA LEU A 93 19.10 -0.04 -1.61
C LEU A 93 20.54 0.49 -1.66
N ALA A 94 21.43 -0.26 -2.29
CA ALA A 94 22.72 0.27 -2.70
C ALA A 94 22.51 1.29 -3.82
N PRO A 95 23.21 2.45 -3.84
CA PRO A 95 23.10 3.41 -4.94
C PRO A 95 23.38 2.78 -6.32
N ALA A 96 24.32 1.83 -6.38
CA ALA A 96 24.67 1.12 -7.61
C ALA A 96 23.58 0.17 -8.12
N ALA A 97 22.62 -0.23 -7.28
CA ALA A 97 21.47 -1.03 -7.72
C ALA A 97 20.48 -0.20 -8.56
N VAL A 98 20.52 1.14 -8.46
CA VAL A 98 19.67 2.05 -9.25
C VAL A 98 20.24 2.20 -10.66
N SER A 99 19.84 1.29 -11.53
CA SER A 99 20.10 1.28 -12.96
C SER A 99 18.81 1.49 -13.76
N GLU A 100 18.93 1.81 -15.05
CA GLU A 100 17.78 1.92 -15.96
C GLU A 100 16.87 0.69 -15.92
N ALA A 101 17.45 -0.51 -16.03
CA ALA A 101 16.70 -1.77 -15.94
C ALA A 101 15.99 -1.94 -14.59
N SER A 102 16.63 -1.57 -13.48
CA SER A 102 15.98 -1.64 -12.15
C SER A 102 14.82 -0.65 -12.00
N LEU A 103 14.88 0.50 -12.70
CA LEU A 103 13.80 1.50 -12.71
C LEU A 103 12.63 1.04 -13.58
N GLU A 104 12.87 0.26 -14.64
CA GLU A 104 11.81 -0.40 -15.40
C GLU A 104 11.06 -1.42 -14.52
N GLU A 105 11.78 -2.24 -13.75
CA GLU A 105 11.17 -3.16 -12.79
C GLU A 105 10.35 -2.42 -11.73
N LEU A 106 10.87 -1.28 -11.24
CA LEU A 106 10.14 -0.41 -10.33
C LEU A 106 8.86 0.14 -10.97
N GLY A 107 8.93 0.54 -12.24
CA GLY A 107 7.78 0.98 -13.02
C GLY A 107 6.72 -0.12 -13.13
N ALA A 108 7.13 -1.35 -13.42
CA ALA A 108 6.22 -2.50 -13.46
C ALA A 108 5.53 -2.75 -12.11
N TYR A 109 6.28 -2.62 -11.01
CA TYR A 109 5.73 -2.70 -9.65
C TYR A 109 4.73 -1.58 -9.35
N ILE A 110 5.05 -0.32 -9.67
CA ILE A 110 4.14 0.83 -9.48
C ILE A 110 2.84 0.65 -10.27
N LEU A 111 2.93 0.11 -11.48
CA LEU A 111 1.78 -0.15 -12.34
C LEU A 111 1.00 -1.42 -11.98
N GLY A 112 1.41 -2.14 -10.92
CA GLY A 112 0.76 -3.39 -10.49
C GLY A 112 0.92 -4.55 -11.47
N ARG A 113 1.89 -4.49 -12.40
CA ARG A 113 2.22 -5.60 -13.32
C ARG A 113 2.98 -6.73 -12.61
N THR A 114 3.68 -6.39 -11.53
CA THR A 114 4.36 -7.32 -10.62
C THR A 114 3.95 -7.02 -9.19
N THR A 115 3.89 -8.04 -8.34
CA THR A 115 3.54 -7.89 -6.92
C THR A 115 4.76 -7.72 -6.02
N GLN A 116 5.95 -8.02 -6.53
CA GLN A 116 7.22 -7.95 -5.82
C GLN A 116 8.09 -6.85 -6.42
N LEU A 117 8.91 -6.25 -5.55
CA LEU A 117 9.97 -5.35 -6.01
C LEU A 117 10.96 -6.15 -6.87
N GLY A 118 11.40 -5.54 -7.95
CA GLY A 118 12.32 -6.19 -8.89
C GLY A 118 13.61 -6.65 -8.24
N PRO A 119 14.13 -7.85 -8.59
CA PRO A 119 15.33 -8.40 -7.98
C PRO A 119 16.57 -7.54 -8.23
N LEU A 120 16.59 -6.70 -9.28
CA LEU A 120 17.73 -5.83 -9.56
C LEU A 120 17.89 -4.75 -8.47
N LEU A 121 16.79 -4.29 -7.88
CA LEU A 121 16.81 -3.35 -6.76
C LEU A 121 17.23 -4.02 -5.44
N LEU A 122 17.03 -5.33 -5.32
CA LEU A 122 17.34 -6.10 -4.11
C LEU A 122 18.76 -6.69 -4.11
N ARG A 123 19.56 -6.46 -5.17
CA ARG A 123 20.93 -6.95 -5.21
C ARG A 123 21.80 -6.20 -4.21
N GLU A 124 22.19 -6.90 -3.15
CA GLU A 124 23.35 -6.53 -2.35
C GLU A 124 24.61 -6.93 -3.14
N TYR A 125 25.58 -6.03 -3.21
CA TYR A 125 26.88 -6.30 -3.83
C TYR A 125 27.76 -7.16 -2.91
#